data_AF-E6MRC4-F1
#
_entry.id   AF-E6MRC4-F1
#
_cell.length_a   1.000
_cell.length_b   1.000
_cell.length_c   1.000
_cell.angle_alpha   90.00
_cell.angle_beta   90.00
_cell.angle_gamma   90.00
#
_symmetry.space_group_name_H-M   'P 1'
#
loop_
_entity.id
_entity.type
_entity.pdbx_description
1 polymer ?
#
loop_
_entity_poly.entity_id
_entity_poly.type
_entity_poly.pdbx_seq_one_letter_code
_entity_poly.pdbx_strand_id
1 'polypeptide(L)'
;MLVCHQAFYVRADIAKSIPYDTHYKYSADVDWCIKVMKKAAQQHMTLRNVNAVIANYLDGGLSVKNHKASLKERFHVMQSHYGLLTTLIFHFWFLIRSVIQK
;
A
#
# COMPACT_ATOMS: atom_id res chain seq x y z
N MET A 1 6.02 -5.12 -1.48
CA MET A 1 4.63 -4.62 -1.33
C MET A 1 4.04 -4.53 -2.74
N LEU A 2 2.91 -5.22 -3.01
CA LEU A 2 2.32 -5.36 -4.35
C LEU A 2 1.24 -4.32 -4.67
N VAL A 3 0.91 -3.45 -3.71
CA VAL A 3 -0.03 -2.35 -3.96
C VAL A 3 0.73 -1.26 -4.71
N CYS A 4 0.42 -1.10 -6.00
CA CYS A 4 0.89 0.03 -6.78
C CYS A 4 0.16 1.28 -6.31
N HIS A 5 0.79 2.09 -5.45
CA HIS A 5 0.22 3.33 -4.93
C HIS A 5 0.55 4.56 -5.80
N GLN A 6 1.42 4.41 -6.81
CA GLN A 6 1.84 5.53 -7.66
C GLN A 6 0.69 6.06 -8.53
N ALA A 7 -0.27 5.22 -8.90
CA ALA A 7 -1.50 5.64 -9.57
C ALA A 7 -2.66 4.70 -9.21
N PHE A 8 -3.63 5.23 -8.47
CA PHE A 8 -4.77 4.45 -7.96
C PHE A 8 -6.04 5.29 -8.05
N TYR A 9 -7.03 4.82 -8.82
CA TYR A 9 -8.31 5.48 -8.97
C TYR A 9 -9.40 4.75 -8.21
N VAL A 10 -10.24 5.51 -7.52
CA VAL A 10 -11.29 5.01 -6.64
C VAL A 10 -12.59 5.71 -6.95
N ARG A 11 -13.70 4.97 -6.90
CA ARG A 11 -15.03 5.55 -7.01
C ARG A 11 -15.26 6.57 -5.88
N ALA A 12 -15.73 7.76 -6.23
CA ALA A 12 -15.73 8.92 -5.32
C ALA A 12 -16.54 8.70 -4.04
N ASP A 13 -17.62 7.91 -4.09
CA ASP A 13 -18.43 7.57 -2.93
C ASP A 13 -17.67 6.69 -1.92
N ILE A 14 -16.91 5.69 -2.38
CA ILE A 14 -16.04 4.87 -1.52
C ILE A 14 -14.94 5.75 -0.92
N ALA A 15 -14.27 6.55 -1.75
CA ALA A 15 -13.20 7.43 -1.32
C ALA A 15 -13.66 8.40 -0.21
N LYS A 16 -14.86 8.98 -0.33
CA LYS A 16 -15.45 9.86 0.69
C LYS A 16 -15.79 9.13 1.99
N SER A 17 -16.12 7.84 1.93
CA SER A 17 -16.48 7.06 3.11
C SER A 17 -15.29 6.57 3.95
N ILE A 18 -14.07 6.67 3.42
CA ILE A 18 -12.85 6.16 4.06
C ILE A 18 -11.83 7.29 4.07
N PRO A 19 -11.69 8.06 5.16
CA PRO A 19 -10.65 9.07 5.26
C PRO A 19 -9.26 8.43 5.42
N TYR A 20 -8.22 9.20 5.12
CA TYR A 20 -6.85 8.83 5.47
C TYR A 20 -6.67 8.78 6.99
N ASP A 21 -5.87 7.83 7.45
CA ASP A 21 -5.38 7.84 8.82
C ASP A 21 -4.18 8.79 8.94
N THR A 22 -4.41 9.92 9.59
CA THR A 22 -3.43 11.01 9.75
C THR A 22 -2.33 10.71 10.76
N HIS A 23 -2.38 9.57 11.46
CA HIS A 23 -1.27 9.14 12.32
C HIS A 23 -0.05 8.70 11.49
N TYR A 24 -0.27 8.20 10.27
CA TYR A 24 0.81 7.86 9.35
C TYR A 24 1.30 9.10 8.61
N LYS A 25 2.61 9.33 8.63
CA LYS A 25 3.23 10.48 7.94
C LYS A 25 3.72 10.14 6.54
N TYR A 26 4.01 8.86 6.28
CA TYR A 26 4.67 8.39 5.06
C TYR A 26 3.93 7.26 4.35
N SER A 27 2.97 6.62 5.02
CA SER A 27 2.29 5.40 4.53
C SER A 27 0.76 5.44 4.66
N ALA A 28 0.18 6.63 4.85
CA ALA A 28 -1.27 6.81 4.91
C ALA A 28 -1.96 6.36 3.60
N ASP A 29 -1.29 6.55 2.47
CA ASP A 29 -1.72 6.09 1.15
C ASP A 29 -1.85 4.57 1.06
N VAL A 30 -0.87 3.82 1.57
CA VAL A 30 -0.87 2.36 1.59
C VAL A 30 -2.03 1.81 2.42
N ASP A 31 -2.20 2.32 3.64
CA ASP A 31 -3.31 1.94 4.54
C ASP A 31 -4.67 2.21 3.88
N TRP A 32 -4.83 3.41 3.32
CA TRP A 32 -6.06 3.82 2.66
C TRP A 32 -6.39 2.96 1.43
N CYS A 33 -5.40 2.65 0.58
CA CYS A 33 -5.60 1.77 -0.58
C CYS A 33 -6.12 0.40 -0.13
N ILE A 34 -5.56 -0.19 0.93
CA ILE A 34 -6.02 -1.49 1.45
C ILE A 34 -7.46 -1.39 1.96
N LYS A 35 -7.80 -0.34 2.73
CA LYS A 35 -9.16 -0.12 3.23
C LYS A 35 -10.17 0.02 2.10
N VAL A 36 -9.85 0.83 1.09
CA VAL A 36 -10.70 1.02 -0.10
C VAL A 36 -10.88 -0.28 -0.87
N MET A 37 -9.81 -1.03 -1.14
CA MET A 37 -9.90 -2.31 -1.86
C MET A 37 -10.75 -3.33 -1.08
N LYS A 38 -10.59 -3.40 0.25
CA LYS A 38 -11.43 -4.24 1.11
C LYS A 38 -12.91 -3.82 1.05
N LYS A 39 -13.21 -2.52 1.07
CA LYS A 39 -14.58 -2.00 0.95
C LYS A 39 -15.19 -2.30 -0.42
N ALA A 40 -14.45 -2.09 -1.50
CA ALA A 40 -14.89 -2.42 -2.85
C ALA A 40 -15.21 -3.93 -2.97
N ALA A 41 -14.36 -4.79 -2.42
CA ALA A 41 -14.60 -6.24 -2.39
C ALA A 41 -15.84 -6.63 -1.57
N GLN A 42 -16.04 -6.00 -0.39
CA GLN A 42 -17.25 -6.19 0.42
C GLN A 42 -18.54 -5.78 -0.32
N GLN A 43 -18.45 -4.82 -1.23
CA GLN A 43 -19.56 -4.36 -2.06
C GLN A 43 -19.60 -5.03 -3.45
N HIS A 44 -18.88 -6.14 -3.63
CA HIS A 44 -18.82 -6.93 -4.86
C HIS A 44 -18.41 -6.12 -6.11
N MET A 45 -17.53 -5.13 -5.94
CA MET A 45 -16.99 -4.34 -7.04
C MET A 45 -15.70 -4.94 -7.59
N THR A 46 -15.51 -4.78 -8.90
CA THR A 46 -14.31 -5.24 -9.60
C THR A 46 -13.13 -4.31 -9.35
N LEU A 47 -12.00 -4.87 -8.93
CA LEU A 47 -10.70 -4.21 -8.96
C LEU A 47 -10.02 -4.53 -10.30
N ARG A 48 -9.69 -3.49 -11.08
CA ARG A 48 -9.12 -3.65 -12.43
C ARG A 48 -7.79 -2.93 -12.56
N ASN A 49 -6.78 -3.62 -13.08
CA ASN A 49 -5.58 -2.98 -13.58
C ASN A 49 -5.90 -2.27 -14.90
N VAL A 50 -5.59 -0.98 -14.98
CA VAL A 50 -5.85 -0.16 -16.17
C VAL A 50 -5.03 -0.62 -17.37
N ASN A 51 -3.89 -1.30 -17.16
CA ASN A 51 -2.96 -1.74 -18.20
C ASN A 51 -2.50 -0.59 -19.13
N ALA A 52 -2.40 0.62 -18.58
CA ALA A 52 -1.92 1.81 -19.27
C ALA A 52 -1.16 2.72 -18.30
N VAL A 53 -0.27 3.55 -18.85
CA VAL A 53 0.40 4.60 -18.09
C VAL A 53 -0.59 5.74 -17.86
N ILE A 54 -0.94 5.96 -16.60
CA ILE A 54 -1.94 6.96 -16.17
C ILE A 54 -1.35 8.07 -15.30
N ALA A 55 -0.09 7.93 -14.90
CA ALA A 55 0.66 8.96 -14.18
C ALA A 55 2.16 8.79 -14.46
N ASN A 56 2.88 9.91 -14.59
CA ASN A 56 4.33 9.92 -14.64
C ASN A 56 4.85 10.19 -13.23
N TYR A 57 5.56 9.22 -12.65
CA TYR A 57 6.24 9.40 -11.37
C TYR A 57 7.48 10.26 -11.58
N LEU A 58 7.49 11.46 -10.99
CA LEU A 58 8.55 12.44 -11.21
C LEU A 58 9.82 12.08 -10.43
N ASP A 59 9.74 12.11 -9.09
CA ASP A 59 10.90 11.83 -8.25
C ASP A 59 10.51 11.47 -6.81
N GLY A 60 11.48 10.96 -6.04
CA GLY A 60 11.32 10.59 -4.64
C GLY A 60 10.87 11.72 -3.71
N GLY A 61 9.78 11.51 -2.97
CA GLY A 61 9.24 12.47 -2.00
C GLY A 61 9.74 12.30 -0.56
N LEU A 62 8.92 12.75 0.39
CA LEU A 62 9.18 12.67 1.84
C LEU A 62 9.54 11.27 2.33
N SER A 63 8.90 10.23 1.79
CA SER A 63 9.14 8.83 2.17
C SER A 63 10.52 8.33 1.72
N VAL A 64 11.09 8.87 0.64
CA VAL A 64 12.46 8.55 0.21
C VAL A 64 13.48 9.23 1.14
N LYS A 65 13.24 10.50 1.49
CA LYS A 65 14.08 11.22 2.47
C LYS A 65 14.03 10.58 3.86
N ASN A 66 12.91 9.96 4.23
CA ASN A 66 12.68 9.33 5.53
C ASN A 66 12.51 7.80 5.41
N HIS A 67 13.36 7.16 4.60
CA HIS A 67 13.20 5.76 4.19
C HIS A 67 12.94 4.79 5.35
N LYS A 68 13.73 4.84 6.43
CA LYS A 68 13.57 3.97 7.60
C LYS A 68 12.22 4.17 8.30
N ALA A 69 11.80 5.42 8.47
CA ALA A 69 10.52 5.74 9.11
C ALA A 69 9.34 5.27 8.26
N SER A 70 9.42 5.45 6.93
CA SER A 70 8.42 4.92 6.01
C SER A 70 8.36 3.39 6.06
N LEU A 71 9.49 2.68 6.11
CA LEU A 71 9.51 1.22 6.24
C LEU A 71 8.85 0.74 7.54
N LYS A 72 9.09 1.43 8.66
CA LYS A 72 8.45 1.11 9.94
C LYS A 72 6.92 1.29 9.87
N GLU A 73 6.45 2.39 9.30
CA GLU A 73 5.02 2.62 9.08
C GLU A 73 4.42 1.56 8.15
N ARG A 74 5.08 1.24 7.03
CA ARG A 74 4.67 0.19 6.09
C ARG A 74 4.52 -1.17 6.78
N PHE A 75 5.48 -1.53 7.64
CA PHE A 75 5.38 -2.76 8.44
C PHE A 75 4.16 -2.73 9.36
N HIS A 76 3.92 -1.61 10.05
CA HIS A 76 2.77 -1.44 10.92
C HIS A 76 1.43 -1.56 10.16
N VAL A 77 1.32 -0.92 9.00
CA VAL A 77 0.15 -1.05 8.09
C VAL A 77 -0.06 -2.50 7.65
N MET A 78 1.00 -3.22 7.30
CA MET A 78 0.86 -4.63 6.94
C MET A 78 0.43 -5.49 8.13
N GLN A 79 1.03 -5.27 9.29
CA GLN A 79 0.67 -5.98 10.51
C GLN A 79 -0.81 -5.74 10.89
N SER A 80 -1.30 -4.50 10.82
CA SER A 80 -2.68 -4.15 11.18
C SER A 80 -3.70 -4.80 10.25
N HIS A 81 -3.36 -4.99 8.96
CA HIS A 81 -4.30 -5.51 7.96
C HIS A 81 -4.23 -7.01 7.70
N TYR A 82 -3.06 -7.64 7.92
CA TYR A 82 -2.80 -9.04 7.57
C TYR A 82 -2.33 -9.89 8.77
N GLY A 83 -2.08 -9.26 9.91
CA GLY A 83 -1.56 -9.90 11.11
C GLY A 83 -0.02 -9.98 11.14
N LEU A 84 0.52 -10.14 12.35
CA LEU A 84 1.96 -10.14 12.59
C LEU A 84 2.65 -11.35 11.92
N LEU A 85 2.11 -12.56 12.10
CA LEU A 85 2.72 -13.78 11.57
C LEU A 85 2.84 -13.73 10.04
N THR A 86 1.74 -13.42 9.36
CA THR A 86 1.69 -13.24 7.90
C THR A 86 2.72 -12.20 7.44
N THR A 87 2.76 -11.05 8.13
CA THR A 87 3.69 -9.97 7.81
C THR A 87 5.13 -10.43 7.94
N LEU A 88 5.50 -11.14 9.01
CA LEU A 88 6.84 -11.66 9.22
C LEU A 88 7.25 -12.67 8.15
N ILE A 89 6.37 -13.62 7.81
CA ILE A 89 6.64 -14.64 6.78
C ILE A 89 6.96 -13.98 5.43
N PHE A 90 6.13 -13.02 4.99
CA PHE A 90 6.37 -12.35 3.70
C PHE A 90 7.63 -11.47 3.71
N HIS A 91 7.94 -10.81 4.83
CA HIS A 91 9.19 -10.03 4.92
C HIS A 91 10.42 -10.95 4.90
N PHE A 92 10.36 -12.11 5.57
CA PHE A 92 11.40 -13.12 5.50
C PHE A 92 11.56 -13.67 4.07
N TRP A 93 10.45 -13.94 3.38
CA TRP A 93 10.48 -14.34 1.97
C TRP A 93 11.10 -13.26 1.07
N PHE A 94 10.84 -11.98 1.30
CA PHE A 94 11.50 -10.91 0.54
C PHE A 94 13.02 -10.89 0.75
N LEU A 95 13.50 -11.20 1.96
CA LEU A 95 14.94 -11.33 2.23
C LEU A 95 15.53 -12.52 1.48
N ILE A 96 14.91 -13.70 1.55
CA ILE A 96 15.32 -14.90 0.78
C ILE A 96 15.36 -14.57 -0.71
N ARG A 97 14.27 -14.02 -1.25
CA ARG A 97 14.17 -13.66 -2.66
C ARG A 97 15.25 -12.67 -3.08
N SER A 98 15.58 -11.69 -2.25
CA SER A 98 16.65 -10.72 -2.52
C SER A 98 18.04 -11.35 -2.56
N VAL A 99 18.25 -12.52 -1.94
CA VAL A 99 19.50 -13.28 -2.00
C VAL A 99 19.52 -14.21 -3.21
N ILE A 100 18.39 -14.85 -3.54
CA ILE A 100 18.28 -15.79 -4.67
C ILE A 100 18.24 -15.05 -6.02
N GLN A 101 17.65 -13.86 -6.09
CA GLN A 101 17.52 -13.07 -7.33
C GLN A 101 18.63 -12.00 -7.48
N LYS A 102 19.76 -12.18 -6.81
CA LYS A 102 21.01 -11.50 -7.16
C LYS A 102 21.68 -12.22 -8.32
#